data_AF-A0A8D8MQZ1-F1
#
_entry.id   AF-A0A8D8MQZ1-F1
#
_cell.length_a   1.000
_cell.length_b   1.000
_cell.length_c   1.000
_cell.angle_alpha   90.00
_cell.angle_beta   90.00
_cell.angle_gamma   90.00
#
_symmetry.space_group_name_H-M   'P 1'
#
loop_
_entity.id
_entity.type
_entity.pdbx_description
1 polymer ?
#
loop_
_entity_poly.entity_id
_entity_poly.type
_entity_poly.pdbx_seq_one_letter_code
_entity_poly.pdbx_strand_id
1 'polypeptide(L)'
;MDELKGLLSGAGKQLFDRAGQAIGAAATEYIGSVINEIFEKKETDTKRILPSIRNMKVLGERGSGFRSQTDVQDYYVLRNQCLESGSLFEDPEFPATSSSLMFSRRPDRHYEWLRPHEISEAPEFFVEGFSRFDVQQGELGDCWLLAACANLTQDQKMFLRVVPEDNSFEDEYAGIFHFRFWQYGRWVDVVIDDRLPTYRGELIYMRSSEKNEFWSALLEKAYAKLHGSYEALKGGTTCEAME
;
A
#
# COMPACT_ATOMS: atom_id res chain seq x y z
N MET A 1 -63.56 -54.31 22.18
CA MET A 1 -62.56 -53.71 21.26
C MET A 1 -61.92 -52.49 21.93
N ASP A 2 -61.44 -52.62 23.17
CA ASP A 2 -60.80 -51.50 23.90
C ASP A 2 -59.48 -51.88 24.59
N GLU A 3 -58.96 -53.10 24.38
CA GLU A 3 -57.63 -53.50 24.89
C GLU A 3 -56.50 -53.39 23.84
N LEU A 4 -56.83 -53.21 22.55
CA LEU A 4 -55.82 -53.05 21.49
C LEU A 4 -55.39 -51.59 21.25
N LYS A 5 -56.13 -50.60 21.77
CA LYS A 5 -55.81 -49.17 21.65
C LYS A 5 -54.85 -48.68 22.74
N GLY A 6 -54.75 -49.37 23.87
CA GLY A 6 -53.80 -49.07 24.95
C GLY A 6 -52.35 -49.44 24.61
N LEU A 7 -52.14 -50.60 23.97
CA LEU A 7 -50.81 -51.15 23.69
C LEU A 7 -50.03 -50.36 22.62
N LEU A 8 -50.73 -49.78 21.63
CA LEU A 8 -50.10 -48.95 20.58
C LEU A 8 -49.81 -47.52 21.03
N SER A 9 -50.53 -46.98 22.04
CA SER A 9 -50.28 -45.62 22.54
C SER A 9 -49.05 -45.54 23.47
N GLY A 10 -48.71 -46.62 24.17
CA GLY A 10 -47.55 -46.69 25.07
C GLY A 10 -46.23 -46.97 24.35
N ALA A 11 -46.24 -47.87 23.36
CA ALA A 11 -45.03 -48.24 22.61
C ALA A 11 -44.54 -47.10 21.70
N GLY A 12 -45.45 -46.33 21.08
CA GLY A 12 -45.10 -45.18 20.24
C GLY A 12 -44.49 -44.01 21.02
N LYS A 13 -44.97 -43.74 22.25
CA LYS A 13 -44.39 -42.70 23.13
C LYS A 13 -43.01 -43.08 23.64
N GLN A 14 -42.79 -44.33 24.06
CA GLN A 14 -41.47 -44.77 24.52
C GLN A 14 -40.42 -44.87 23.39
N LEU A 15 -40.83 -45.16 22.15
CA LEU A 15 -39.94 -45.09 20.97
C LEU A 15 -39.59 -43.66 20.57
N PHE A 16 -40.54 -42.73 20.65
CA PHE A 16 -40.30 -41.31 20.35
C PHE A 16 -39.44 -40.62 21.42
N ASP A 17 -39.63 -40.96 22.69
CA ASP A 17 -38.84 -40.42 23.81
C ASP A 17 -37.40 -40.98 23.82
N ARG A 18 -37.20 -42.26 23.45
CA ARG A 18 -35.85 -42.85 23.29
C ARG A 18 -35.14 -42.37 22.01
N ALA A 19 -35.85 -42.13 20.92
CA ALA A 19 -35.27 -41.53 19.71
C ALA A 19 -34.92 -40.04 19.93
N GLY A 20 -35.74 -39.29 20.67
CA GLY A 20 -35.48 -37.90 21.02
C GLY A 20 -34.26 -37.73 21.93
N GLN A 21 -34.06 -38.63 22.91
CA GLN A 21 -32.86 -38.60 23.77
C GLN A 21 -31.60 -39.12 23.08
N ALA A 22 -31.70 -40.09 22.16
CA ALA A 22 -30.54 -40.58 21.40
C ALA A 22 -30.06 -39.59 20.31
N ILE A 23 -30.98 -38.86 19.68
CA ILE A 23 -30.65 -37.83 18.67
C ILE A 23 -30.14 -36.56 19.36
N GLY A 24 -30.66 -36.21 20.54
CA GLY A 24 -30.18 -35.07 21.34
C GLY A 24 -28.76 -35.28 21.91
N ALA A 25 -28.41 -36.48 22.37
CA ALA A 25 -27.08 -36.72 22.93
C ALA A 25 -25.98 -36.78 21.85
N ALA A 26 -26.23 -37.47 20.73
CA ALA A 26 -25.23 -37.60 19.66
C ALA A 26 -25.02 -36.30 18.86
N ALA A 27 -26.07 -35.48 18.67
CA ALA A 27 -25.96 -34.20 17.98
C ALA A 27 -25.26 -33.12 18.82
N THR A 28 -25.42 -33.15 20.15
CA THR A 28 -24.77 -32.18 21.04
C THR A 28 -23.29 -32.48 21.24
N GLU A 29 -22.90 -33.76 21.21
CA GLU A 29 -21.49 -34.17 21.31
C GLU A 29 -20.71 -33.91 20.00
N TYR A 30 -21.34 -34.07 18.84
CA TYR A 30 -20.73 -33.75 17.53
C TYR A 30 -20.62 -32.24 17.26
N ILE A 31 -21.62 -31.45 17.66
CA ILE A 31 -21.56 -29.98 17.53
C ILE A 31 -20.58 -29.38 18.55
N GLY A 32 -20.49 -29.95 19.76
CA GLY A 32 -19.48 -29.53 20.76
C GLY A 32 -18.04 -29.86 20.33
N SER A 33 -17.80 -31.03 19.73
CA SER A 33 -16.46 -31.39 19.24
C SER A 33 -16.05 -30.60 18.00
N VAL A 34 -16.98 -30.30 17.10
CA VAL A 34 -16.71 -29.50 15.89
C VAL A 34 -16.52 -28.02 16.23
N ILE A 35 -17.25 -27.47 17.23
CA ILE A 35 -17.02 -26.09 17.68
C ILE A 35 -15.67 -25.98 18.40
N ASN A 36 -15.27 -26.96 19.22
CA ASN A 36 -13.93 -26.94 19.83
C ASN A 36 -12.81 -27.24 18.81
N GLU A 37 -12.99 -28.11 17.80
CA GLU A 37 -11.98 -28.29 16.75
C GLU A 37 -11.85 -27.08 15.81
N ILE A 38 -12.93 -26.29 15.64
CA ILE A 38 -12.90 -25.02 14.88
C ILE A 38 -12.34 -23.87 15.74
N PHE A 39 -12.53 -23.87 17.07
CA PHE A 39 -12.03 -22.82 17.96
C PHE A 39 -10.66 -23.08 18.61
N GLU A 40 -10.13 -24.31 18.57
CA GLU A 40 -8.93 -24.67 19.35
C GLU A 40 -7.71 -25.08 18.51
N LYS A 41 -7.72 -24.88 17.18
CA LYS A 41 -6.53 -25.15 16.36
C LYS A 41 -6.35 -24.26 15.12
N LYS A 42 -6.14 -22.96 15.35
CA LYS A 42 -5.05 -22.20 14.72
C LYS A 42 -4.81 -20.85 15.41
N GLU A 43 -4.60 -20.88 16.73
CA GLU A 43 -3.49 -20.08 17.28
C GLU A 43 -2.16 -20.72 16.82
N THR A 44 -1.92 -20.69 15.51
CA THR A 44 -0.53 -20.57 15.07
C THR A 44 -0.12 -19.20 15.52
N ASP A 45 0.74 -19.21 16.54
CA ASP A 45 1.59 -18.16 17.04
C ASP A 45 2.41 -17.55 15.89
N THR A 46 1.70 -16.92 14.95
CA THR A 46 2.26 -15.95 14.05
C THR A 46 2.42 -14.75 14.96
N LYS A 47 3.54 -14.76 15.69
CA LYS A 47 4.09 -13.53 16.22
C LYS A 47 3.93 -12.52 15.11
N ARG A 48 3.01 -11.57 15.28
CA ARG A 48 2.99 -10.34 14.52
C ARG A 48 4.33 -9.71 14.87
N ILE A 49 5.35 -10.12 14.12
CA ILE A 49 6.56 -9.34 14.00
C ILE A 49 6.06 -8.15 13.22
N LEU A 50 5.48 -7.19 13.95
CA LEU A 50 5.49 -5.81 13.52
C LEU A 50 6.92 -5.61 13.00
N PRO A 51 7.13 -5.22 11.73
CA PRO A 51 8.46 -4.84 11.29
C PRO A 51 8.98 -3.89 12.36
N SER A 52 10.10 -4.26 13.00
CA SER A 52 10.47 -3.63 14.25
C SER A 52 10.48 -2.11 14.04
N ILE A 53 9.84 -1.37 14.95
CA ILE A 53 9.75 0.10 14.92
C ILE A 53 11.12 0.76 14.60
N ARG A 54 12.23 0.05 14.85
CA ARG A 54 13.60 0.44 14.46
C ARG A 54 13.82 0.75 12.97
N ASN A 55 13.01 0.24 12.05
CA ASN A 55 13.26 0.43 10.60
C ASN A 55 12.28 1.37 9.88
N MET A 56 11.18 1.78 10.51
CA MET A 56 10.23 2.70 9.88
C MET A 56 10.69 4.14 10.12
N LYS A 57 10.94 4.90 9.04
CA LYS A 57 11.22 6.33 9.13
C LYS A 57 9.91 7.05 9.45
N VAL A 58 9.68 7.39 10.72
CA VAL A 58 8.66 8.38 11.08
C VAL A 58 9.16 9.74 10.61
N LEU A 59 8.81 10.11 9.39
CA LEU A 59 8.97 11.48 8.91
C LEU A 59 7.94 12.36 9.65
N GLY A 60 8.43 13.32 10.42
CA GLY A 60 7.60 14.35 11.06
C GLY A 60 7.49 14.30 12.60
N GLU A 61 8.40 13.67 13.34
CA GLU A 61 8.38 13.76 14.82
C GLU A 61 9.57 14.53 15.40
N ARG A 62 9.24 15.67 16.03
CA ARG A 62 9.93 16.08 17.24
C ARG A 62 9.62 15.04 18.32
N GLY A 63 10.63 14.23 18.65
CA GLY A 63 10.73 13.53 19.94
C GLY A 63 10.37 12.06 19.94
N SER A 64 11.32 11.19 19.61
CA SER A 64 11.80 10.13 20.50
C SER A 64 12.95 9.32 19.86
N GLY A 65 14.19 9.60 20.30
CA GLY A 65 15.31 8.66 20.32
C GLY A 65 15.87 8.08 19.00
N PHE A 66 17.06 8.57 18.62
CA PHE A 66 18.04 7.92 17.72
C PHE A 66 17.77 7.90 16.20
N ARG A 67 17.55 9.08 15.58
CA ARG A 67 18.15 9.46 14.28
C ARG A 67 18.49 10.95 14.30
N SER A 68 19.57 11.35 13.63
CA SER A 68 19.93 12.77 13.51
C SER A 68 18.79 13.50 12.80
N GLN A 69 18.27 14.50 13.50
CA GLN A 69 17.45 15.62 13.06
C GLN A 69 17.71 15.99 11.58
N THR A 70 17.01 15.35 10.64
CA THR A 70 16.77 15.96 9.34
C THR A 70 15.55 16.85 9.51
N ASP A 71 15.71 18.12 9.15
CA ASP A 71 14.58 19.06 9.17
C ASP A 71 13.49 18.54 8.23
N VAL A 72 12.23 18.66 8.66
CA VAL A 72 11.08 18.26 7.82
C VAL A 72 11.18 19.05 6.51
N GLN A 73 11.23 18.32 5.39
CA GLN A 73 11.27 18.95 4.06
C GLN A 73 9.98 19.72 3.81
N ASP A 74 10.10 21.00 3.49
CA ASP A 74 9.00 21.86 3.06
C ASP A 74 9.08 22.03 1.54
N TYR A 75 8.05 21.58 0.83
CA TYR A 75 8.01 21.60 -0.63
C TYR A 75 8.22 23.00 -1.20
N TYR A 76 7.51 24.01 -0.68
CA TYR A 76 7.56 25.37 -1.22
C TYR A 76 8.92 26.03 -0.98
N VAL A 77 9.50 25.82 0.21
CA VAL A 77 10.84 26.35 0.53
C VAL A 77 11.90 25.71 -0.38
N LEU A 78 11.90 24.39 -0.51
CA LEU A 78 12.88 23.67 -1.32
C LEU A 78 12.74 23.99 -2.81
N ARG A 79 11.50 24.05 -3.32
CA ARG A 79 11.23 24.45 -4.71
C ARG A 79 11.75 25.85 -5.00
N ASN A 80 11.44 26.82 -4.15
CA ASN A 80 11.89 28.20 -4.33
C ASN A 80 13.42 28.32 -4.29
N GLN A 81 14.09 27.59 -3.38
CA GLN A 81 15.55 27.52 -3.35
C GLN A 81 16.14 27.00 -4.67
N CYS A 82 15.56 25.92 -5.22
CA CYS A 82 15.98 25.35 -6.50
C CYS A 82 15.74 26.29 -7.68
N LEU A 83 14.61 27.01 -7.69
CA LEU A 83 14.30 28.03 -8.70
C LEU A 83 15.27 29.22 -8.62
N GLU A 84 15.58 29.70 -7.42
CA GLU A 84 16.55 30.79 -7.19
C GLU A 84 17.97 30.42 -7.61
N SER A 85 18.39 29.17 -7.36
CA SER A 85 19.71 28.68 -7.75
C SER A 85 19.81 28.21 -9.21
N GLY A 86 18.69 28.06 -9.90
CA GLY A 86 18.63 27.50 -11.26
C GLY A 86 19.07 26.04 -11.33
N SER A 87 18.89 25.27 -10.25
CA SER A 87 19.28 23.87 -10.16
C SER A 87 18.06 22.98 -9.92
N LEU A 88 18.06 21.77 -10.47
CA LEU A 88 16.99 20.81 -10.18
C LEU A 88 17.20 20.16 -8.81
N PHE A 89 16.10 19.93 -8.09
CA PHE A 89 16.11 19.32 -6.78
C PHE A 89 16.69 17.90 -6.86
N GLU A 90 17.53 17.60 -5.88
CA GLU A 90 18.07 16.28 -5.63
C GLU A 90 17.77 15.93 -4.18
N ASP A 91 16.96 14.89 -3.97
CA ASP A 91 16.47 14.58 -2.65
C ASP A 91 17.57 13.92 -1.79
N PRO A 92 18.05 14.58 -0.72
CA PRO A 92 19.07 14.01 0.15
C PRO A 92 18.54 12.84 0.98
N GLU A 93 17.22 12.76 1.21
CA GLU A 93 16.63 11.72 2.07
C GLU A 93 16.27 10.43 1.33
N PHE A 94 16.15 10.51 -0.01
CA PHE A 94 15.85 9.39 -0.90
C PHE A 94 16.67 9.48 -2.19
N PRO A 95 17.99 9.26 -2.11
CA PRO A 95 18.90 9.51 -3.22
C PRO A 95 18.65 8.55 -4.39
N ALA A 96 18.92 9.02 -5.61
CA ALA A 96 18.83 8.24 -6.85
C ALA A 96 19.94 7.18 -6.98
N THR A 97 19.94 6.21 -6.07
CA THR A 97 20.97 5.16 -5.97
C THR A 97 20.33 3.81 -5.64
N SER A 98 21.12 2.74 -5.71
CA SER A 98 20.62 1.39 -5.42
C SER A 98 20.03 1.22 -4.01
N SER A 99 20.42 2.04 -3.02
CA SER A 99 19.87 1.95 -1.67
C SER A 99 18.38 2.29 -1.59
N SER A 100 17.91 3.14 -2.51
CA SER A 100 16.49 3.52 -2.61
C SER A 100 15.68 2.47 -3.37
N LEU A 101 16.34 1.63 -4.18
CA LEU A 101 15.70 0.51 -4.87
C LEU A 101 15.58 -0.72 -3.98
N MET A 102 16.69 -1.15 -3.39
CA MET A 102 16.83 -2.43 -2.71
C MET A 102 17.75 -2.33 -1.50
N PHE A 103 17.39 -3.04 -0.43
CA PHE A 103 18.20 -3.21 0.77
C PHE A 103 18.73 -4.65 0.92
N SER A 104 18.08 -5.65 0.32
CA SER A 104 18.39 -7.07 0.57
C SER A 104 19.40 -7.66 -0.42
N ARG A 105 19.39 -7.21 -1.68
CA ARG A 105 20.22 -7.73 -2.76
C ARG A 105 20.69 -6.61 -3.68
N ARG A 106 21.84 -6.81 -4.31
CA ARG A 106 22.26 -5.95 -5.42
C ARG A 106 21.37 -6.25 -6.63
N PRO A 107 20.97 -5.21 -7.40
CA PRO A 107 20.29 -5.39 -8.66
C PRO A 107 21.02 -6.37 -9.58
N ASP A 108 20.28 -7.28 -10.22
CA ASP A 108 20.83 -8.21 -11.23
C ASP A 108 21.22 -7.50 -12.54
N ARG A 109 20.79 -6.25 -12.71
CA ARG A 109 21.06 -5.37 -13.85
C ARG A 109 21.36 -3.94 -13.39
N HIS A 110 22.04 -3.17 -14.23
CA HIS A 110 22.22 -1.75 -13.99
C HIS A 110 20.92 -0.99 -14.27
N TYR A 111 20.46 -0.24 -13.28
CA TYR A 111 19.32 0.67 -13.39
C TYR A 111 19.83 2.10 -13.47
N GLU A 112 19.25 2.86 -14.39
CA GLU A 112 19.53 4.29 -14.56
C GLU A 112 18.44 5.09 -13.84
N TRP A 113 18.78 6.28 -13.37
CA TRP A 113 17.81 7.18 -12.74
C TRP A 113 17.68 8.39 -13.66
N LEU A 114 16.56 8.47 -14.35
CA LEU A 114 16.29 9.50 -15.35
C LEU A 114 15.10 10.36 -14.91
N ARG A 115 15.17 11.67 -15.18
CA ARG A 115 14.03 12.56 -15.03
C ARG A 115 13.03 12.35 -16.18
N PRO A 116 11.76 12.74 -16.05
CA PRO A 116 10.75 12.60 -17.11
C PRO A 116 11.16 13.24 -18.43
N HIS A 117 11.83 14.40 -18.39
CA HIS A 117 12.39 15.09 -19.56
C HIS A 117 13.51 14.31 -20.28
N GLU A 118 14.13 13.33 -19.62
CA GLU A 118 15.14 12.45 -20.21
C GLU A 118 14.51 11.14 -20.75
N ILE A 119 13.26 10.87 -20.38
CA ILE A 119 12.50 9.65 -20.74
C ILE A 119 11.54 9.93 -21.92
N SER A 120 10.88 11.09 -21.91
CA SER A 120 9.89 11.51 -22.90
C SER A 120 10.16 12.95 -23.37
N GLU A 121 9.87 13.25 -24.63
CA GLU A 121 10.10 14.59 -25.22
C GLU A 121 9.19 15.67 -24.63
N ALA A 122 7.97 15.30 -24.22
CA ALA A 122 6.96 16.21 -23.69
C ALA A 122 6.31 15.60 -22.43
N PRO A 123 7.03 15.54 -21.30
CA PRO A 123 6.50 14.94 -20.08
C PRO A 123 5.37 15.80 -19.49
N GLU A 124 4.28 15.15 -19.15
CA GLU A 124 3.11 15.74 -18.51
C GLU A 124 2.85 15.06 -17.17
N PHE A 125 2.32 15.82 -16.23
CA PHE A 125 1.96 15.26 -14.93
C PHE A 125 0.69 14.44 -15.05
N PHE A 126 -0.30 14.99 -15.76
CA PHE A 126 -1.57 14.36 -16.12
C PHE A 126 -1.78 14.44 -17.63
N VAL A 127 -2.21 13.36 -18.28
CA VAL A 127 -2.60 13.36 -19.70
C VAL A 127 -4.11 13.14 -19.76
N GLU A 128 -4.85 14.18 -20.18
CA GLU A 128 -6.32 14.18 -20.19
C GLU A 128 -6.99 13.95 -18.81
N GLY A 129 -6.25 14.19 -17.72
CA GLY A 129 -6.72 14.06 -16.34
C GLY A 129 -6.02 12.91 -15.60
N PHE A 130 -6.70 12.31 -14.63
CA PHE A 130 -6.22 11.13 -13.92
C PHE A 130 -7.25 10.00 -14.01
N SER A 131 -6.76 8.79 -14.21
CA SER A 131 -7.57 7.62 -14.49
C SER A 131 -6.91 6.35 -13.95
N ARG A 132 -7.73 5.32 -13.76
CA ARG A 132 -7.24 3.98 -13.38
C ARG A 132 -6.32 3.36 -14.45
N PHE A 133 -6.36 3.83 -15.70
CA PHE A 133 -5.54 3.31 -16.78
C PHE A 133 -4.07 3.77 -16.67
N ASP A 134 -3.83 4.82 -15.91
CA ASP A 134 -2.52 5.41 -15.65
C ASP A 134 -1.73 4.60 -14.60
N VAL A 135 -2.35 3.56 -14.06
CA VAL A 135 -1.80 2.70 -13.02
C VAL A 135 -1.54 1.30 -13.60
N GLN A 136 -0.38 1.14 -14.23
CA GLN A 136 0.09 -0.15 -14.76
C GLN A 136 1.24 -0.70 -13.93
N GLN A 137 1.18 -1.99 -13.62
CA GLN A 137 2.20 -2.65 -12.84
C GLN A 137 3.49 -2.83 -13.65
N GLY A 138 4.61 -2.44 -13.03
CA GLY A 138 5.94 -2.76 -13.50
C GLY A 138 6.44 -4.08 -12.92
N GLU A 139 7.74 -4.13 -12.64
CA GLU A 139 8.44 -5.31 -12.13
C GLU A 139 8.30 -5.49 -10.60
N LEU A 140 7.69 -4.53 -9.90
CA LEU A 140 7.53 -4.56 -8.46
C LEU A 140 6.28 -5.35 -8.04
N GLY A 141 6.41 -6.11 -6.95
CA GLY A 141 5.34 -6.95 -6.40
C GLY A 141 4.41 -6.18 -5.45
N ASP A 142 3.93 -5.03 -5.88
CA ASP A 142 3.16 -4.05 -5.09
C ASP A 142 1.76 -3.80 -5.65
N CYS A 143 1.18 -4.79 -6.34
CA CYS A 143 -0.17 -4.72 -6.90
C CYS A 143 -1.25 -4.24 -5.91
N TRP A 144 -1.01 -4.43 -4.61
CA TRP A 144 -1.85 -3.94 -3.53
C TRP A 144 -1.95 -2.41 -3.48
N LEU A 145 -0.84 -1.70 -3.73
CA LEU A 145 -0.77 -0.24 -3.84
C LEU A 145 -1.46 0.23 -5.13
N LEU A 146 -1.17 -0.43 -6.26
CA LEU A 146 -1.78 -0.09 -7.55
C LEU A 146 -3.31 -0.21 -7.50
N ALA A 147 -3.82 -1.25 -6.86
CA ALA A 147 -5.27 -1.41 -6.65
C ALA A 147 -5.86 -0.26 -5.82
N ALA A 148 -5.13 0.23 -4.81
CA ALA A 148 -5.55 1.40 -4.03
C ALA A 148 -5.51 2.69 -4.88
N CYS A 149 -4.43 2.93 -5.63
CA CYS A 149 -4.30 4.08 -6.53
C CYS A 149 -5.40 4.11 -7.60
N ALA A 150 -5.67 2.97 -8.23
CA ALA A 150 -6.74 2.85 -9.22
C ALA A 150 -8.12 3.17 -8.62
N ASN A 151 -8.38 2.78 -7.36
CA ASN A 151 -9.61 3.14 -6.67
C ASN A 151 -9.63 4.62 -6.23
N LEU A 152 -8.48 5.18 -5.83
CA LEU A 152 -8.34 6.58 -5.46
C LEU A 152 -8.77 7.53 -6.58
N THR A 153 -8.48 7.19 -7.84
CA THR A 153 -8.91 7.99 -9.01
C THR A 153 -10.43 8.09 -9.17
N GLN A 154 -11.21 7.22 -8.51
CA GLN A 154 -12.68 7.28 -8.54
C GLN A 154 -13.27 8.34 -7.60
N ASP A 155 -12.49 8.86 -6.64
CA ASP A 155 -12.88 9.98 -5.78
C ASP A 155 -11.93 11.15 -6.01
N GLN A 156 -12.33 12.08 -6.88
CA GLN A 156 -11.55 13.28 -7.21
C GLN A 156 -11.14 14.10 -5.98
N LYS A 157 -11.99 14.21 -4.95
CA LYS A 157 -11.65 15.03 -3.77
C LYS A 157 -10.56 14.37 -2.95
N MET A 158 -10.63 13.06 -2.80
CA MET A 158 -9.60 12.32 -2.07
C MET A 158 -8.31 12.23 -2.89
N PHE A 159 -8.42 12.03 -4.21
CA PHE A 159 -7.28 12.05 -5.13
C PHE A 159 -6.49 13.35 -5.02
N LEU A 160 -7.16 14.50 -5.16
CA LEU A 160 -6.51 15.82 -5.07
C LEU A 160 -5.97 16.14 -3.66
N ARG A 161 -6.41 15.40 -2.64
CA ARG A 161 -5.83 15.49 -1.30
C ARG A 161 -4.50 14.76 -1.20
N VAL A 162 -4.33 13.64 -1.90
CA VAL A 162 -3.11 12.83 -1.96
C VAL A 162 -2.13 13.36 -3.01
N VAL A 163 -2.64 13.81 -4.15
CA VAL A 163 -1.89 14.34 -5.30
C VAL A 163 -2.27 15.81 -5.48
N PRO A 164 -1.50 16.73 -4.88
CA PRO A 164 -1.74 18.17 -5.01
C PRO A 164 -1.67 18.65 -6.47
N GLU A 165 -2.52 19.64 -6.81
CA GLU A 165 -2.66 20.21 -8.17
C GLU A 165 -1.49 21.14 -8.56
N ASP A 166 -0.67 21.56 -7.60
CA ASP A 166 0.52 22.39 -7.80
C ASP A 166 1.77 21.59 -8.22
N ASN A 167 1.61 20.29 -8.48
CA ASN A 167 2.59 19.47 -9.18
C ASN A 167 2.49 19.70 -10.71
N SER A 168 3.57 20.17 -11.34
CA SER A 168 3.62 20.43 -12.79
C SER A 168 5.04 20.26 -13.36
N PHE A 169 5.13 19.95 -14.65
CA PHE A 169 6.38 19.98 -15.43
C PHE A 169 6.58 21.29 -16.20
N GLU A 170 5.57 22.16 -16.26
CA GLU A 170 5.60 23.39 -17.05
C GLU A 170 6.01 24.58 -16.18
N ASP A 171 5.07 25.07 -15.37
CA ASP A 171 5.25 26.25 -14.53
C ASP A 171 6.11 25.94 -13.31
N GLU A 172 7.09 26.79 -13.03
CA GLU A 172 7.94 26.72 -11.83
C GLU A 172 8.63 25.34 -11.66
N TYR A 173 8.93 24.65 -12.75
CA TYR A 173 9.59 23.35 -12.72
C TYR A 173 11.00 23.44 -12.12
N ALA A 174 11.20 22.68 -11.03
CA ALA A 174 12.48 22.54 -10.36
C ALA A 174 12.86 21.08 -10.07
N GLY A 175 12.25 20.12 -10.79
CA GLY A 175 12.51 18.68 -10.60
C GLY A 175 12.12 18.15 -9.21
N ILE A 176 11.11 18.77 -8.60
CA ILE A 176 10.61 18.50 -7.24
C ILE A 176 9.09 18.36 -7.26
N PHE A 177 8.60 17.35 -6.56
CA PHE A 177 7.18 17.02 -6.45
C PHE A 177 6.83 16.67 -5.01
N HIS A 178 5.55 16.71 -4.65
CA HIS A 178 5.12 16.29 -3.33
C HIS A 178 3.77 15.57 -3.35
N PHE A 179 3.60 14.68 -2.37
CA PHE A 179 2.43 13.83 -2.21
C PHE A 179 2.07 13.73 -0.73
N ARG A 180 0.78 13.65 -0.43
CA ARG A 180 0.29 13.63 0.95
C ARG A 180 -0.27 12.26 1.29
N PHE A 181 0.24 11.67 2.35
CA PHE A 181 -0.23 10.39 2.86
C PHE A 181 -0.79 10.52 4.27
N TRP A 182 -1.81 9.74 4.58
CA TRP A 182 -2.32 9.66 5.95
C TRP A 182 -1.45 8.68 6.75
N GLN A 183 -0.86 9.15 7.84
CA GLN A 183 0.00 8.34 8.70
C GLN A 183 -0.29 8.67 10.16
N TYR A 184 -0.65 7.66 10.94
CA TYR A 184 -0.86 7.76 12.39
C TYR A 184 -1.81 8.92 12.80
N GLY A 185 -2.90 9.12 12.05
CA GLY A 185 -3.91 10.12 12.37
C GLY A 185 -3.60 11.55 11.90
N ARG A 186 -2.60 11.73 11.03
CA ARG A 186 -2.27 13.03 10.43
C ARG A 186 -1.85 12.89 8.97
N TRP A 187 -2.00 13.98 8.21
CA TRP A 187 -1.42 14.09 6.88
C TRP A 187 0.08 14.38 6.98
N VAL A 188 0.86 13.61 6.24
CA VAL A 188 2.31 13.79 6.08
C VAL A 188 2.57 14.16 4.63
N ASP A 189 3.25 15.28 4.41
CA ASP A 189 3.67 15.73 3.09
C ASP A 189 5.05 15.14 2.78
N VAL A 190 5.14 14.39 1.68
CA VAL A 190 6.34 13.68 1.24
C VAL A 190 6.85 14.33 -0.03
N VAL A 191 7.97 15.02 0.12
CA VAL A 191 8.69 15.67 -0.99
C VAL A 191 9.62 14.67 -1.65
N ILE A 192 9.69 14.68 -2.98
CA ILE A 192 10.62 13.86 -3.76
C ILE A 192 11.23 14.67 -4.91
N ASP A 193 12.40 14.27 -5.39
CA ASP A 193 12.81 14.63 -6.75
C ASP A 193 12.10 13.76 -7.80
N ASP A 194 12.16 14.12 -9.07
CA ASP A 194 11.49 13.40 -10.16
C ASP A 194 12.35 12.34 -10.88
N ARG A 195 13.55 12.03 -10.39
CA ARG A 195 14.36 10.96 -11.00
C ARG A 195 13.68 9.61 -10.77
N LEU A 196 13.34 8.90 -11.82
CA LEU A 196 12.68 7.60 -11.75
C LEU A 196 13.63 6.48 -12.21
N PRO A 197 13.52 5.29 -11.63
CA PRO A 197 14.34 4.16 -12.05
C PRO A 197 13.90 3.63 -13.41
N THR A 198 14.86 3.50 -14.31
CA THR A 198 14.67 3.04 -15.69
C THR A 198 15.62 1.91 -16.04
N TYR A 199 15.26 1.17 -17.09
CA TYR A 199 16.11 0.20 -17.74
C TYR A 199 15.96 0.36 -19.24
N ARG A 200 17.04 0.72 -19.93
CA ARG A 200 17.04 1.03 -21.38
C ARG A 200 16.05 2.15 -21.73
N GLY A 201 16.01 3.19 -20.90
CA GLY A 201 15.15 4.37 -21.11
C GLY A 201 13.66 4.18 -20.77
N GLU A 202 13.25 3.00 -20.28
CA GLU A 202 11.85 2.73 -19.94
C GLU A 202 11.67 2.54 -18.42
N LEU A 203 10.54 3.02 -17.88
CA LEU A 203 10.19 2.89 -16.46
C LEU A 203 10.05 1.40 -16.06
N ILE A 204 10.72 1.02 -14.98
CA ILE A 204 10.71 -0.38 -14.50
C ILE A 204 9.58 -0.69 -13.51
N TYR A 205 9.03 0.33 -12.84
CA TYR A 205 7.97 0.19 -11.84
C TYR A 205 6.64 0.74 -12.37
N MET A 206 5.79 1.34 -11.52
CA MET A 206 4.49 1.85 -11.93
C MET A 206 4.63 2.88 -13.06
N ARG A 207 3.73 2.79 -14.04
CA ARG A 207 3.67 3.70 -15.20
C ARG A 207 2.26 3.79 -15.78
N SER A 208 2.01 4.82 -16.57
CA SER A 208 0.77 4.97 -17.34
C SER A 208 0.78 4.18 -18.65
N SER A 209 -0.40 4.01 -19.26
CA SER A 209 -0.52 3.67 -20.69
C SER A 209 0.09 4.74 -21.58
N GLU A 210 -0.04 6.01 -21.18
CA GLU A 210 0.52 7.14 -21.89
C GLU A 210 1.98 7.31 -21.47
N LYS A 211 2.90 7.20 -22.43
CA LYS A 211 4.34 7.20 -22.14
C LYS A 211 4.87 8.52 -21.60
N ASN A 212 4.12 9.60 -21.80
CA ASN A 212 4.46 10.92 -21.32
C ASN A 212 3.76 11.30 -20.00
N GLU A 213 3.01 10.41 -19.37
CA GLU A 213 2.33 10.68 -18.10
C GLU A 213 3.07 10.06 -16.91
N PHE A 214 3.33 10.87 -15.86
CA PHE A 214 4.25 10.48 -14.78
C PHE A 214 3.67 10.55 -13.35
N TRP A 215 2.44 11.02 -13.12
CA TRP A 215 1.91 11.15 -11.75
C TRP A 215 1.95 9.83 -10.96
N SER A 216 1.62 8.71 -11.60
CA SER A 216 1.50 7.40 -10.94
C SER A 216 2.88 6.86 -10.54
N ALA A 217 3.86 6.99 -11.42
CA ALA A 217 5.26 6.64 -11.16
C ALA A 217 5.86 7.48 -10.02
N LEU A 218 5.55 8.78 -9.99
CA LEU A 218 6.01 9.69 -8.94
C LEU A 218 5.31 9.42 -7.59
N LEU A 219 4.02 9.09 -7.61
CA LEU A 219 3.28 8.68 -6.41
C LEU A 219 3.87 7.42 -5.79
N GLU A 220 4.14 6.39 -6.61
CA GLU A 220 4.79 5.15 -6.16
C GLU A 220 6.16 5.45 -5.54
N LYS A 221 6.95 6.36 -6.15
CA LYS A 221 8.23 6.80 -5.58
C LYS A 221 8.08 7.47 -4.22
N ALA A 222 7.13 8.39 -4.06
CA ALA A 222 6.89 9.05 -2.78
C ALA A 222 6.46 8.05 -1.70
N TYR A 223 5.64 7.08 -2.08
CA TYR A 223 5.25 6.01 -1.17
C TYR A 223 6.43 5.08 -0.82
N ALA A 224 7.29 4.75 -1.79
CA ALA A 224 8.54 4.03 -1.55
C ALA A 224 9.46 4.79 -0.58
N LYS A 225 9.57 6.12 -0.70
CA LYS A 225 10.31 6.96 0.23
C LYS A 225 9.75 6.89 1.65
N LEU A 226 8.43 6.97 1.80
CA LEU A 226 7.75 6.86 3.09
C LEU A 226 8.06 5.53 3.79
N HIS A 227 8.15 4.44 3.02
CA HIS A 227 8.50 3.10 3.51
C HIS A 227 10.01 2.78 3.49
N GLY A 228 10.83 3.72 3.01
CA GLY A 228 12.30 3.69 3.03
C GLY A 228 12.99 3.14 1.79
N SER A 229 12.30 2.41 0.92
CA SER A 229 12.83 1.89 -0.37
C SER A 229 11.70 1.32 -1.24
N TYR A 230 11.93 1.16 -2.54
CA TYR A 230 10.99 0.44 -3.42
C TYR A 230 10.82 -1.02 -3.00
N GLU A 231 11.90 -1.68 -2.57
CA GLU A 231 11.82 -3.06 -2.08
C GLU A 231 10.88 -3.21 -0.86
N ALA A 232 10.75 -2.18 -0.02
CA ALA A 232 9.82 -2.20 1.11
C ALA A 232 8.35 -2.28 0.70
N LEU A 233 8.01 -1.95 -0.56
CA LEU A 233 6.65 -2.08 -1.07
C LEU A 233 6.29 -3.52 -1.49
N LYS A 234 7.26 -4.44 -1.50
CA LYS A 234 6.98 -5.85 -1.83
C LYS A 234 6.20 -6.52 -0.71
N GLY A 235 4.99 -7.00 -1.04
CA GLY A 235 4.21 -7.86 -0.16
C GLY A 235 3.41 -7.15 0.94
N GLY A 236 2.94 -5.92 0.71
CA GLY A 236 1.95 -5.25 1.57
C GLY A 236 0.50 -5.65 1.27
N THR A 237 -0.45 -5.02 1.95
CA THR A 237 -1.89 -5.30 1.82
C THR A 237 -2.66 -4.08 1.30
N THR A 238 -3.71 -4.28 0.50
CA THR A 238 -4.49 -3.17 -0.07
C THR A 238 -5.16 -2.33 1.02
N CYS A 239 -5.54 -2.93 2.15
CA CYS A 239 -6.08 -2.18 3.29
C CYS A 239 -5.07 -1.15 3.82
N GLU A 240 -3.79 -1.51 3.94
CA GLU A 240 -2.74 -0.58 4.39
C GLU A 240 -2.52 0.60 3.42
N ALA A 241 -2.79 0.43 2.13
CA ALA A 241 -2.71 1.53 1.16
C ALA A 241 -3.99 2.38 1.12
N MET A 242 -5.14 1.85 1.55
CA MET A 242 -6.42 2.55 1.56
C MET A 242 -6.66 3.34 2.86
N GLU A 243 -6.04 2.91 3.96
CA GLU A 243 -6.06 3.60 5.26
C GLU A 243 -5.25 4.91 5.24
#